data_AF-A0A956ND23-F1
#
_entry.id   AF-A0A956ND23-F1
#
_cell.length_a   1.000
_cell.length_b   1.000
_cell.length_c   1.000
_cell.angle_alpha   90.00
_cell.angle_beta   90.00
_cell.angle_gamma   90.00
#
_symmetry.space_group_name_H-M   'P 1'
#
loop_
_entity.id
_entity.type
_entity.pdbx_description
1 polymer ?
#
loop_
_entity_poly.entity_id
_entity_poly.type
_entity_poly.pdbx_seq_one_letter_code
_entity_poly.pdbx_strand_id
1 'polypeptide(L)'
;MSDTEAATHHGELVRLTEGEAASSGERCDAPTYSTRTVQADRFIAEEFRLPSESLPALQGTEEMTVIEVSCGGSHWGAMGALLLVISPNRALAPWDGVFFDLRREP
;
A
#
# COMPACT_ATOMS: atom_id res chain seq x y z
N MET A 1 -5.68 -16.81 6.59
CA MET A 1 -6.74 -15.83 6.29
C MET A 1 -8.00 -16.58 5.87
N SER A 2 -9.11 -16.37 6.57
CA SER A 2 -10.44 -16.80 6.13
C SER A 2 -11.07 -15.73 5.23
N ASP A 3 -12.01 -16.09 4.36
CA ASP A 3 -12.69 -15.14 3.46
C ASP A 3 -13.32 -13.95 4.22
N THR A 4 -13.67 -14.13 5.49
CA THR A 4 -14.22 -13.10 6.38
C THR A 4 -13.18 -12.03 6.77
N GLU A 5 -11.91 -12.38 6.92
CA GLU A 5 -10.83 -11.44 7.23
C GLU A 5 -10.51 -10.57 6.00
N ALA A 6 -10.51 -11.15 4.80
CA ALA A 6 -10.28 -10.41 3.56
C ALA A 6 -11.38 -9.35 3.28
N ALA A 7 -12.63 -9.63 3.64
CA ALA A 7 -13.73 -8.66 3.48
C ALA A 7 -13.60 -7.45 4.43
N THR A 8 -12.89 -7.58 5.55
CA THR A 8 -12.75 -6.51 6.55
C THR A 8 -11.78 -5.42 6.09
N HIS A 9 -10.79 -5.78 5.27
CA HIS A 9 -9.70 -4.91 4.85
C HIS A 9 -9.94 -4.20 3.51
N HIS A 10 -10.94 -4.61 2.74
CA HIS A 10 -11.26 -3.97 1.47
C HIS A 10 -11.92 -2.59 1.67
N GLY A 11 -11.35 -1.53 1.09
CA GLY A 11 -11.84 -0.16 1.25
C GLY A 11 -11.46 0.48 2.59
N GLU A 12 -10.55 -0.18 3.32
CA GLU A 12 -9.96 0.31 4.55
C GLU A 12 -9.21 1.63 4.30
N LEU A 13 -9.23 2.47 5.33
CA LEU A 13 -8.68 3.80 5.31
C LEU A 13 -7.21 3.76 5.74
N VAL A 14 -6.34 4.37 4.93
CA VAL A 14 -4.99 4.70 5.33
C VAL A 14 -4.85 6.22 5.41
N ARG A 15 -4.41 6.70 6.57
CA ARG A 15 -4.10 8.11 6.81
C ARG A 15 -2.60 8.27 6.97
N LEU A 16 -1.97 9.05 6.09
CA LEU A 16 -0.55 9.35 6.13
C LEU A 16 -0.35 10.87 6.20
N THR A 17 0.09 11.37 7.35
CA THR A 17 0.38 12.79 7.60
C THR A 17 1.82 12.94 8.07
N GLU A 18 2.36 14.16 8.09
CA GLU A 18 3.75 14.39 8.51
C GLU A 18 4.10 13.77 9.89
N GLY A 19 3.16 13.80 10.84
CA GLY A 19 3.38 13.31 12.20
C GLY A 19 2.67 12.00 12.54
N GLU A 20 1.93 11.39 11.61
CA GLU A 20 1.12 10.23 11.94
C GLU A 20 0.83 9.34 10.72
N ALA A 21 1.03 8.04 10.90
CA ALA A 21 0.49 7.02 10.02
C ALA A 21 -0.56 6.18 10.78
N ALA A 22 -1.75 6.00 10.21
CA ALA A 22 -2.80 5.17 10.80
C ALA A 22 -3.48 4.29 9.74
N SER A 23 -3.75 3.02 10.10
CA SER A 23 -4.37 2.02 9.25
C SER A 23 -4.81 0.81 10.07
N SER A 24 -5.98 0.22 9.82
CA SER A 24 -6.43 -1.01 10.51
C SER A 24 -6.39 -0.98 12.03
N GLY A 25 -6.71 0.19 12.62
CA GLY A 25 -6.68 0.40 14.07
C GLY A 25 -5.28 0.56 14.66
N GLU A 26 -4.24 0.36 13.86
CA GLU A 26 -2.85 0.59 14.21
C GLU A 26 -2.45 2.04 13.92
N ARG A 27 -1.52 2.55 14.74
CA ARG A 27 -1.08 3.94 14.69
C ARG A 27 0.42 4.05 14.95
N CYS A 28 1.06 4.92 14.17
CA CYS A 28 2.43 5.35 14.36
C CYS A 28 2.48 6.86 14.56
N ASP A 29 2.97 7.32 15.72
CA ASP A 29 3.09 8.75 16.07
C ASP A 29 4.41 9.41 15.61
N ALA A 30 5.32 8.62 15.03
CA ALA A 30 6.59 9.12 14.48
C ALA A 30 6.94 8.35 13.20
N PRO A 31 6.12 8.50 12.14
CA PRO A 31 6.34 7.80 10.89
C PRO A 31 7.51 8.42 10.12
N THR A 32 8.10 7.62 9.24
CA THR A 32 8.98 8.10 8.17
C THR A 32 8.53 7.48 6.87
N TYR A 33 8.47 8.30 5.82
CA TYR A 33 7.99 7.90 4.50
C TYR A 33 9.12 7.94 3.48
N SER A 34 9.34 6.81 2.81
CA SER A 34 10.16 6.76 1.61
C SER A 34 9.24 6.72 0.40
N THR A 35 9.40 7.67 -0.52
CA THR A 35 8.57 7.76 -1.73
C THR A 35 9.45 7.66 -2.96
N ARG A 36 9.06 6.80 -3.91
CA ARG A 36 9.75 6.67 -5.21
C ARG A 36 8.76 6.43 -6.33
N THR A 37 9.04 6.99 -7.50
CA THR A 37 8.35 6.64 -8.75
C THR A 37 9.06 5.46 -9.40
N VAL A 38 8.30 4.47 -9.84
CA VAL A 38 8.82 3.23 -10.46
C VAL A 38 8.02 2.89 -11.72
N GLN A 39 8.65 2.17 -12.64
CA GLN A 39 7.96 1.52 -13.77
C GLN A 39 7.07 0.39 -13.22
N ALA A 40 5.76 0.50 -13.41
CA ALA A 40 4.79 -0.33 -12.71
C ALA A 40 4.98 -1.82 -13.01
N ASP A 41 4.94 -2.20 -14.29
CA ASP A 41 5.08 -3.60 -14.73
C ASP A 41 6.37 -4.26 -14.23
N ARG A 42 7.48 -3.53 -14.34
CA ARG A 42 8.79 -4.00 -13.88
C ARG A 42 8.80 -4.22 -12.37
N PHE A 43 8.29 -3.25 -11.60
CA PHE A 43 8.25 -3.34 -10.14
C PHE A 43 7.40 -4.51 -9.67
N ILE A 44 6.21 -4.70 -10.27
CA ILE A 44 5.32 -5.81 -9.91
C ILE A 44 5.97 -7.18 -10.20
N ALA A 45 6.64 -7.31 -11.34
CA ALA A 45 7.32 -8.55 -11.71
C ALA A 45 8.56 -8.85 -10.85
N GLU A 46 9.34 -7.82 -10.49
CA GLU A 46 10.57 -7.99 -9.71
C GLU A 46 10.28 -8.21 -8.21
N GLU A 47 9.41 -7.39 -7.62
CA GLU A 47 9.15 -7.39 -6.18
C GLU A 47 8.12 -8.44 -5.75
N PHE A 48 7.04 -8.61 -6.52
CA PHE A 48 5.94 -9.51 -6.15
C PHE A 48 5.89 -10.80 -6.97
N ARG A 49 6.73 -10.93 -8.00
CA ARG A 49 6.74 -12.10 -8.91
C ARG A 49 5.39 -12.36 -9.59
N LEU A 50 4.66 -11.28 -9.86
CA LEU A 50 3.36 -11.31 -10.54
C LEU A 50 3.48 -10.71 -11.94
N PRO A 51 2.73 -11.21 -12.93
CA PRO A 51 2.60 -10.51 -14.20
C PRO A 51 1.65 -9.31 -14.04
N SER A 52 1.85 -8.24 -14.81
CA SER A 52 1.17 -6.95 -14.59
C SER A 52 -0.35 -7.05 -14.73
N GLU A 53 -0.85 -7.95 -15.57
CA GLU A 53 -2.27 -8.21 -15.74
C GLU A 53 -2.96 -8.79 -14.50
N SER A 54 -2.20 -9.30 -13.52
CA SER A 54 -2.75 -9.84 -12.26
C SER A 54 -3.30 -8.76 -11.34
N LEU A 55 -2.98 -7.48 -11.59
CA LEU A 55 -3.47 -6.34 -10.85
C LEU A 55 -4.27 -5.42 -11.79
N PRO A 56 -5.58 -5.71 -12.01
CA PRO A 56 -6.42 -4.92 -12.90
C PRO A 56 -6.42 -3.42 -12.59
N ALA A 57 -6.26 -3.06 -11.31
CA ALA A 57 -6.22 -1.66 -10.86
C ALA A 57 -4.98 -0.89 -11.34
N LEU A 58 -3.94 -1.57 -11.83
CA LEU A 58 -2.72 -0.96 -12.39
C LEU A 58 -2.66 -1.07 -13.91
N GLN A 59 -3.65 -1.66 -14.58
CA GLN A 59 -3.64 -1.80 -16.04
C GLN A 59 -3.54 -0.43 -16.74
N GLY A 60 -2.61 -0.32 -17.70
CA GLY A 60 -2.36 0.92 -18.43
C GLY A 60 -1.56 1.97 -17.64
N THR A 61 -1.11 1.65 -16.42
CA THR A 61 -0.22 2.51 -15.63
C THR A 61 1.23 2.21 -16.02
N GLU A 62 1.90 3.14 -16.68
CA GLU A 62 3.33 2.97 -17.02
C GLU A 62 4.23 3.20 -15.79
N GLU A 63 3.94 4.25 -15.02
CA GLU A 63 4.67 4.61 -13.81
C GLU A 63 3.73 4.77 -12.64
N MET A 64 4.17 4.33 -11.46
CA MET A 64 3.42 4.49 -10.21
C MET A 64 4.31 5.01 -9.09
N THR A 65 3.68 5.66 -8.11
CA THR A 65 4.36 6.05 -6.88
C THR A 65 4.26 4.92 -5.87
N VAL A 66 5.38 4.55 -5.28
CA VAL A 66 5.46 3.60 -4.16
C VAL A 66 5.82 4.37 -2.90
N ILE A 67 5.03 4.17 -1.84
CA ILE A 67 5.27 4.74 -0.52
C ILE A 67 5.56 3.60 0.45
N GLU A 68 6.74 3.62 1.05
CA GLU A 68 7.13 2.73 2.13
C GLU A 68 7.08 3.50 3.44
N VAL A 69 6.49 2.89 4.46
CA VAL A 69 6.31 3.50 5.77
C VAL A 69 7.14 2.75 6.81
N SER A 70 7.87 3.53 7.60
CA SER A 70 8.57 3.06 8.79
C SER A 70 8.01 3.75 10.02
N CYS A 71 8.04 3.05 11.17
CA CYS A 71 7.65 3.60 12.46
C CYS A 71 8.80 3.46 13.45
N GLY A 72 9.26 4.57 14.02
CA GLY A 72 10.36 4.54 15.00
C GLY A 72 11.66 3.93 14.45
N GLY A 73 11.92 4.09 13.15
CA GLY A 73 13.10 3.54 12.46
C GLY A 73 13.01 2.07 12.05
N SER A 74 11.91 1.37 12.38
CA SER A 74 11.65 0.01 11.92
C SER A 74 10.55 -0.01 10.85
N HIS A 75 10.48 -1.08 10.06
CA HIS A 75 9.38 -1.26 9.11
C HIS A 75 8.03 -1.25 9.85
N TRP A 76 7.03 -0.56 9.30
CA TRP A 76 5.69 -0.57 9.87
C TRP A 76 5.10 -1.99 9.73
N GLY A 77 4.71 -2.60 10.85
CA GLY A 77 4.14 -3.95 10.87
C GLY A 77 2.63 -4.03 10.62
N ALA A 78 1.98 -2.96 10.16
CA ALA A 78 0.54 -2.95 9.87
C ALA A 78 0.26 -2.76 8.39
N MET A 79 -0.99 -3.00 7.97
CA MET A 79 -1.40 -2.79 6.59
C MET A 79 -1.16 -1.35 6.16
N GLY A 80 -0.67 -1.17 4.94
CA GLY A 80 -0.26 0.15 4.44
C GLY A 80 1.20 0.50 4.74
N ALA A 81 1.99 -0.45 5.25
CA ALA A 81 3.45 -0.34 5.32
C ALA A 81 4.11 -0.14 3.95
N LEU A 82 3.48 -0.66 2.89
CA LEU A 82 3.84 -0.45 1.50
C LEU A 82 2.56 -0.08 0.73
N LEU A 83 2.58 1.02 0.00
CA LEU A 83 1.46 1.50 -0.82
C LEU A 83 1.89 1.66 -2.27
N LEU A 84 1.14 1.02 -3.17
CA LEU A 84 1.21 1.25 -4.61
C LEU A 84 0.13 2.26 -4.98
N VAL A 85 0.51 3.51 -5.18
CA VAL A 85 -0.42 4.61 -5.40
C VAL A 85 -1.03 4.51 -6.79
N ILE A 86 -2.35 4.34 -6.84
CA ILE A 86 -3.13 4.29 -8.08
C ILE A 86 -3.66 5.69 -8.42
N SER A 87 -4.08 6.45 -7.41
CA SER A 87 -4.63 7.80 -7.55
C SER A 87 -4.36 8.61 -6.27
N PRO A 88 -4.69 9.93 -6.23
CA PRO A 88 -4.52 10.73 -5.03
C PRO A 88 -5.22 10.17 -3.79
N ASN A 89 -6.34 9.47 -3.98
CA ASN A 89 -7.20 8.94 -2.91
C ASN A 89 -7.24 7.40 -2.86
N ARG A 90 -6.44 6.69 -3.64
CA ARG A 90 -6.41 5.22 -3.66
C ARG A 90 -5.00 4.64 -3.78
N ALA A 91 -4.79 3.53 -3.11
CA ALA A 91 -3.58 2.71 -3.26
C ALA A 91 -3.90 1.23 -3.11
N LEU A 92 -3.03 0.38 -3.64
CA LEU A 92 -2.98 -1.03 -3.24
C LEU A 92 -1.99 -1.21 -2.11
N ALA A 93 -2.36 -2.01 -1.11
CA ALA A 93 -1.44 -2.50 -0.10
C ALA A 93 -1.31 -4.02 -0.21
N PRO A 94 -0.10 -4.57 -0.40
CA PRO A 94 0.12 -6.00 -0.26
C PRO A 94 0.04 -6.37 1.23
N TRP A 95 -0.74 -7.40 1.54
CA TRP A 95 -0.89 -7.92 2.89
C TRP A 95 -1.21 -9.41 2.83
N ASP A 96 -0.47 -10.24 3.56
CA ASP A 96 -0.63 -11.70 3.61
C ASP A 96 -0.77 -12.38 2.22
N GLY A 97 0.01 -11.90 1.24
CA GLY A 97 0.06 -12.48 -0.11
C GLY A 97 -1.08 -12.06 -1.05
N VAL A 98 -1.94 -11.13 -0.64
CA VAL A 98 -2.97 -10.53 -1.50
C VAL A 98 -2.85 -9.01 -1.53
N PHE A 99 -3.54 -8.36 -2.46
CA PHE A 99 -3.56 -6.90 -2.57
C PHE A 99 -4.93 -6.36 -2.17
N PHE A 100 -4.93 -5.41 -1.25
CA PHE A 100 -6.13 -4.71 -0.81
C PHE A 100 -6.19 -3.31 -1.41
N ASP A 101 -7.37 -2.93 -1.90
CA ASP A 101 -7.66 -1.57 -2.34
C ASP A 101 -7.97 -0.70 -1.13
N LEU A 102 -7.09 0.26 -0.85
CA LEU A 102 -7.19 1.18 0.28
C LEU A 102 -7.61 2.57 -0.20
N ARG A 103 -8.44 3.22 0.62
CA ARG A 103 -8.73 4.65 0.48
C ARG A 103 -7.67 5.45 1.23
N ARG A 104 -7.13 6.46 0.58
CA ARG A 104 -6.14 7.36 1.16
C ARG A 104 -6.82 8.64 1.62
N GLU A 105 -6.58 9.01 2.87
CA GLU A 105 -6.87 10.34 3.36
C GLU A 105 -5.62 11.21 3.33
N PRO A 106 -5.69 12.39 2.66
CA PRO A 106 -4.62 13.39 2.69
C PRO A 106 -4.56 14.15 4.03
#